data_AF-A0A6B3I7S9-F1
#
_entry.id   AF-A0A6B3I7S9-F1
#
_cell.length_a   1.000
_cell.length_b   1.000
_cell.length_c   1.000
_cell.angle_alpha   90.00
_cell.angle_beta   90.00
_cell.angle_gamma   90.00
#
_symmetry.space_group_name_H-M   'P 1'
#
loop_
_entity.id
_entity.type
_entity.pdbx_description
1 polymer ?
#
loop_
_entity_poly.entity_id
_entity_poly.type
_entity_poly.pdbx_seq_one_letter_code
_entity_poly.pdbx_strand_id
1 'polypeptide(L)' 'HPGYIERLHRAGHRVHVWTVNEPADVELCAELGVEAIITNRPKQVLSQLGRI' A
#
# COMPACT_ATOMS: atom_id res chain seq x y z
N HIS A 1 -2.49 -12.62 0.54
CA HIS A 1 -1.69 -13.46 1.45
C HIS A 1 -0.80 -12.58 2.32
N PRO A 2 -1.22 -12.23 3.55
CA PRO A 2 -0.50 -11.28 4.41
C PRO A 2 0.96 -11.68 4.67
N GLY A 3 1.20 -12.96 4.95
CA GLY A 3 2.55 -13.46 5.24
C GLY A 3 3.56 -13.39 4.08
N TYR A 4 3.11 -13.09 2.85
CA TYR A 4 4.00 -12.89 1.72
C TYR A 4 4.77 -11.56 1.83
N ILE A 5 4.09 -10.49 2.24
CA ILE A 5 4.68 -9.16 2.44
C ILE A 5 5.74 -9.24 3.55
N GLU A 6 5.40 -9.85 4.68
CA GLU A 6 6.33 -10.02 5.79
C GLU A 6 7.58 -10.81 5.38
N ARG A 7 7.42 -11.84 4.53
CA ARG A 7 8.56 -12.63 4.05
C ARG A 7 9.48 -11.78 3.16
N LEU A 8 8.92 -10.92 2.31
CA LEU A 8 9.68 -10.00 1.47
C LEU A 8 10.44 -8.98 2.34
N HIS A 9 9.78 -8.42 3.35
CA HIS A 9 10.44 -7.50 4.30
C HIS A 9 11.58 -8.19 5.07
N ARG A 10 11.39 -9.43 5.55
CA ARG A 10 12.45 -10.21 6.20
C ARG A 10 13.64 -10.52 5.28
N ALA A 11 13.42 -10.55 3.96
CA ALA A 11 14.47 -10.71 2.96
C ALA A 11 15.12 -9.38 2.53
N GLY A 12 14.72 -8.24 3.14
CA GLY A 12 15.24 -6.91 2.81
C GLY A 12 14.66 -6.31 1.52
N HIS A 13 13.56 -6.86 1.02
CA HIS A 13 12.89 -6.35 -0.18
C HIS A 13 11.84 -5.29 0.17
N ARG A 14 11.72 -4.30 -0.71
CA ARG A 14 10.63 -3.33 -0.72
C ARG A 14 9.49 -3.83 -1.59
N VAL A 15 8.26 -3.54 -1.20
CA VAL A 15 7.03 -3.90 -1.90
C VAL A 15 6.34 -2.63 -2.41
N HIS A 16 6.16 -2.57 -3.71
CA HIS A 16 5.35 -1.54 -4.37
C HIS A 16 4.14 -2.21 -5.03
N VAL A 17 2.96 -1.61 -4.89
CA VAL A 17 1.69 -2.19 -5.38
C VAL A 17 1.04 -1.31 -6.44
N TRP A 18 0.50 -1.96 -7.48
CA TRP A 18 -0.14 -1.36 -8.65
C TRP A 18 -1.47 -2.08 -8.92
N THR A 19 -2.54 -1.47 -9.42
CA THR A 19 -2.93 -0.07 -9.26
C THR A 19 -4.06 -0.07 -8.23
N VAL A 20 -3.88 0.64 -7.11
CA VAL A 20 -4.85 0.60 -6.00
C VAL A 20 -5.76 1.81 -6.06
N ASN A 21 -7.04 1.60 -6.31
CA ASN A 21 -8.02 2.70 -6.42
C ASN A 21 -9.14 2.61 -5.38
N GLU A 22 -9.40 1.42 -4.84
CA GLU A 22 -10.49 1.20 -3.90
C GLU A 22 -10.05 1.52 -2.46
N PRO A 23 -10.86 2.27 -1.68
CA PRO A 23 -10.47 2.67 -0.33
C PRO A 23 -10.10 1.49 0.58
N ALA A 24 -10.84 0.39 0.51
CA ALA A 24 -10.54 -0.80 1.32
C ALA A 24 -9.17 -1.42 0.99
N ASP A 25 -8.77 -1.38 -0.29
CA ASP A 25 -7.45 -1.88 -0.69
C ASP A 25 -6.33 -0.92 -0.28
N VAL A 26 -6.60 0.40 -0.25
CA VAL A 26 -5.66 1.41 0.28
C VAL A 26 -5.39 1.17 1.77
N GLU A 27 -6.45 0.93 2.55
CA GLU A 27 -6.35 0.57 3.97
C GLU A 27 -5.54 -0.70 4.17
N LEU A 28 -5.87 -1.76 3.43
CA LEU A 28 -5.11 -3.01 3.49
C LEU A 28 -3.64 -2.82 3.14
N CYS A 29 -3.32 -2.03 2.10
CA CYS A 29 -1.94 -1.75 1.72
C CYS A 29 -1.19 -0.98 2.81
N ALA A 30 -1.86 -0.03 3.47
CA ALA A 30 -1.29 0.72 4.58
C ALA A 30 -1.03 -0.19 5.79
N GLU A 31 -1.97 -1.08 6.13
CA GLU A 31 -1.82 -2.07 7.22
C GLU A 31 -0.67 -3.04 6.95
N LEU A 32 -0.52 -3.48 5.70
CA LEU A 32 0.57 -4.38 5.28
C LEU A 32 1.93 -3.67 5.21
N GLY A 33 1.97 -2.33 5.32
CA GLY A 33 3.20 -1.55 5.37
C GLY A 33 3.97 -1.51 4.05
N VAL A 34 3.28 -1.53 2.90
CA VAL A 34 3.94 -1.41 1.59
C VAL A 34 4.57 -0.01 1.41
N GLU A 35 5.74 0.05 0.77
CA GLU A 35 6.49 1.31 0.63
C GLU A 35 5.90 2.25 -0.40
N ALA A 36 5.14 1.74 -1.38
CA ALA A 36 4.50 2.58 -2.37
C ALA A 36 3.16 2.01 -2.83
N ILE A 37 2.15 2.88 -2.82
CA ILE A 37 0.86 2.67 -3.48
C ILE A 37 0.85 3.50 -4.76
N ILE A 38 0.71 2.85 -5.90
CA ILE A 38 0.54 3.53 -7.20
C ILE A 38 -0.93 3.43 -7.58
N THR A 39 -1.51 4.59 -7.89
CA THR A 39 -2.95 4.79 -7.98
C THR A 39 -3.29 5.76 -9.10
N ASN A 40 -4.47 5.61 -9.69
CA ASN A 40 -5.02 6.61 -10.60
C ASN A 40 -5.70 7.77 -9.85
N ARG A 41 -5.81 7.68 -8.51
CA ARG A 41 -6.52 8.65 -7.66
C ARG A 41 -5.61 9.19 -6.53
N PRO A 42 -4.45 9.80 -6.85
CA PRO A 42 -3.44 10.16 -5.85
C PRO A 42 -3.99 11.11 -4.78
N LYS A 43 -4.81 12.10 -5.15
CA LYS A 43 -5.42 13.03 -4.18
C LYS A 43 -6.36 12.32 -3.19
N GLN A 44 -7.16 11.38 -3.67
CA GLN A 44 -8.08 10.62 -2.81
C GLN A 44 -7.30 9.75 -1.82
N VAL A 45 -6.29 9.03 -2.31
CA VAL A 45 -5.43 8.17 -1.47
C VAL A 45 -4.68 9.00 -0.42
N LEU A 46 -4.10 10.13 -0.81
CA LEU A 46 -3.40 11.00 0.15
C LEU A 46 -4.34 11.54 1.24
N SER A 47 -5.56 11.93 0.87
CA SER A 47 -6.57 12.39 1.83
C SER A 47 -7.02 11.26 2.76
N GLN A 48 -7.26 10.05 2.23
CA GLN A 48 -7.63 8.88 3.04
C GLN A 48 -6.54 8.53 4.06
N LEU A 49 -5.26 8.65 3.67
CA LEU A 49 -4.11 8.39 4.54
C LEU A 49 -3.75 9.57 5.46
N GLY A 50 -4.53 10.66 5.46
CA GLY A 50 -4.28 11.84 6.29
C GLY A 50 -2.96 12.55 5.99
N ARG A 51 -2.49 12.51 4.74
CA ARG A 51 -1.19 13.07 4.33
C ARG A 51 -1.27 14.44 3.65
N ILE A 52 -2.48 14.95 3.42
CA ILE A 52 -2.78 16.29 2.93
C ILE A 52 -4.08 16.78 3.56
#